data_AF-B3RZS4-F1
#
_entry.id   AF-B3RZS4-F1
#
_cell.length_a   1.000
_cell.length_b   1.000
_cell.length_c   1.000
_cell.angle_alpha   90.00
_cell.angle_beta   90.00
_cell.angle_gamma   90.00
#
_symmetry.space_group_name_H-M   'P 1'
#
loop_
_entity.id
_entity.type
_entity.pdbx_description
1 polymer ?
#
loop_
_entity_poly.entity_id
_entity_poly.type
_entity_poly.pdbx_seq_one_letter_code
_entity_poly.pdbx_strand_id
1 'polypeptide(L)'
;METKEEMNMDQMKSKAVDRADNLLCRAKEFRHVQGANKLIKKILAELNFLQSTQIEDLQKKTNNLKSNNLNYFSAMVNTISSCHNLVGIFKSFSYLSSQPNQSRKILMVDVVCDDGLTWIKVISRNPLALHRLFQGEGRYGEKHIMHQANEYLMAHEQHPCNFSKPSLVFSFSNGLSEAIADELKAAEIKVIGQIIPNDYFDHDGLSDYKELPLLNDIKCDIPAPNMPACTKAFFDITTLFAYVAEVTNGDCHREFKDPILQAQAIDEKECPVLPQINEYIEGKELYTCKAAVEDFRSILMTVGSIRERERSKDLLEKLTVVDDDPSARVLQLKTSSKVKLRSIIVFGTSDKLKATIITANVAFLRSAANQGVEFSAFVHQSRFLTGIRQSLPDEEYANLIHSK
;
A
#
# COMPACT_ATOMS: atom_id res chain seq x y z
N MET A 1 -28.06 -36.98 32.51
CA MET A 1 -27.69 -37.60 31.21
C MET A 1 -27.69 -36.46 30.22
N GLU A 2 -26.53 -35.80 30.04
CA GLU A 2 -26.38 -34.85 28.93
C GLU A 2 -26.67 -35.62 27.63
N THR A 3 -27.54 -35.05 26.81
CA THR A 3 -27.96 -35.68 25.55
C THR A 3 -26.76 -35.72 24.59
N LYS A 4 -26.65 -36.75 23.74
CA LYS A 4 -25.56 -36.86 22.74
C LYS A 4 -25.41 -35.61 21.86
N GLU A 5 -26.49 -34.84 21.70
CA GLU A 5 -26.54 -33.58 20.98
C GLU A 5 -25.83 -32.44 21.73
N GLU A 6 -26.03 -32.31 23.05
CA GLU A 6 -25.31 -31.33 23.89
C GLU A 6 -23.80 -31.60 23.89
N MET A 7 -23.41 -32.87 24.04
CA MET A 7 -22.00 -33.28 24.04
C MET A 7 -21.29 -33.02 22.70
N ASN A 8 -22.02 -33.09 21.58
CA ASN A 8 -21.50 -32.76 20.24
C ASN A 8 -21.35 -31.24 20.05
N MET A 9 -22.28 -30.46 20.60
CA MET A 9 -22.26 -28.99 20.51
C MET A 9 -21.14 -28.37 21.36
N ASP A 10 -20.85 -28.91 22.53
CA ASP A 10 -19.71 -28.49 23.35
C ASP A 10 -18.38 -28.75 22.66
N GLN A 11 -18.25 -29.90 22.01
CA GLN A 11 -17.06 -30.20 21.19
C GLN A 11 -16.93 -29.25 20.00
N MET A 12 -18.03 -28.90 19.32
CA MET A 12 -18.00 -27.92 18.23
C MET A 12 -17.61 -26.52 18.72
N LYS A 13 -18.16 -26.09 19.86
CA LYS A 13 -17.84 -24.79 20.48
C LYS A 13 -16.37 -24.72 20.89
N SER A 14 -15.87 -25.76 21.56
CA SER A 14 -14.46 -25.87 21.97
C SER A 14 -13.52 -25.77 20.78
N LYS A 15 -13.77 -26.54 19.70
CA LYS A 15 -12.98 -26.46 18.45
C LYS A 15 -13.03 -25.07 17.81
N ALA A 16 -14.16 -24.38 17.87
CA ALA A 16 -14.28 -23.02 17.33
C ALA A 16 -13.47 -22.01 18.14
N VAL A 17 -13.43 -22.16 19.46
CA VAL A 17 -12.59 -21.33 20.36
C VAL A 17 -11.10 -21.58 20.07
N ASP A 18 -10.67 -22.84 20.00
CA ASP A 18 -9.28 -23.19 19.68
C ASP A 18 -8.85 -22.61 18.31
N ARG A 19 -9.75 -22.68 17.32
CA ARG A 19 -9.53 -22.09 16.00
C ARG A 19 -9.40 -20.56 16.08
N ALA A 20 -10.27 -19.90 16.85
CA ALA A 20 -10.21 -18.45 17.04
C ALA A 20 -8.90 -18.01 17.72
N ASP A 21 -8.44 -18.74 18.73
CA ASP A 21 -7.17 -18.49 19.42
C ASP A 21 -5.96 -18.69 18.49
N ASN A 22 -5.97 -19.75 17.67
CA ASN A 22 -4.92 -19.96 16.67
C ASN A 22 -4.85 -18.80 15.66
N LEU A 23 -6.00 -18.37 15.12
CA LEU A 23 -6.08 -17.24 14.20
C LEU A 23 -5.60 -15.94 14.84
N LEU A 24 -5.93 -15.73 16.11
CA LEU A 24 -5.47 -14.58 16.87
C LEU A 24 -3.95 -14.57 17.03
N CYS A 25 -3.33 -15.70 17.36
CA CYS A 25 -1.88 -15.82 17.47
C CYS A 25 -1.18 -15.47 16.15
N ARG A 26 -1.63 -16.09 15.04
CA ARG A 26 -1.08 -15.82 13.70
C ARG A 26 -1.27 -14.36 13.27
N ALA A 27 -2.44 -13.76 13.53
CA ALA A 27 -2.69 -12.35 13.20
C ALA A 27 -1.78 -11.38 13.97
N LYS A 28 -1.30 -11.76 15.17
CA LYS A 28 -0.40 -10.92 15.99
C LYS A 28 1.01 -10.79 15.39
N GLU A 29 1.45 -11.71 14.56
CA GLU A 29 2.75 -11.64 13.87
C GLU A 29 2.84 -10.40 12.96
N PHE A 30 1.69 -9.96 12.43
CA PHE A 30 1.58 -8.82 11.52
C PHE A 30 1.24 -7.49 12.22
N ARG A 31 1.41 -7.37 13.55
CA ARG A 31 1.06 -6.14 14.31
C ARG A 31 1.70 -4.86 13.81
N HIS A 32 2.85 -4.96 13.17
CA HIS A 32 3.59 -3.85 12.58
C HIS A 32 2.91 -3.29 11.32
N VAL A 33 2.04 -4.06 10.68
CA VAL A 33 1.34 -3.69 9.43
C VAL A 33 0.13 -2.81 9.72
N GLN A 34 -0.08 -1.80 8.86
CA GLN A 34 -1.23 -0.92 8.95
C GLN A 34 -2.55 -1.72 8.92
N GLY A 35 -3.40 -1.52 9.93
CA GLY A 35 -4.71 -2.15 10.01
C GLY A 35 -4.74 -3.57 10.59
N ALA A 36 -3.61 -4.21 10.86
CA ALA A 36 -3.56 -5.53 11.52
C ALA A 36 -4.25 -5.54 12.88
N ASN A 37 -4.08 -4.48 13.67
CA ASN A 37 -4.78 -4.31 14.95
C ASN A 37 -6.32 -4.32 14.82
N LYS A 38 -6.86 -3.89 13.66
CA LYS A 38 -8.30 -3.96 13.38
C LYS A 38 -8.77 -5.40 13.15
N LEU A 39 -7.96 -6.21 12.44
CA LEU A 39 -8.20 -7.64 12.28
C LEU A 39 -8.15 -8.36 13.65
N ILE A 40 -7.10 -8.10 14.43
CA ILE A 40 -6.92 -8.66 15.77
C ILE A 40 -8.14 -8.36 16.66
N LYS A 41 -8.62 -7.11 16.69
CA LYS A 41 -9.81 -6.72 17.45
C LYS A 41 -11.08 -7.44 16.99
N LYS A 42 -11.25 -7.65 15.67
CA LYS A 42 -12.39 -8.39 15.12
C LYS A 42 -12.35 -9.87 15.52
N ILE A 43 -11.19 -10.51 15.46
CA ILE A 43 -11.01 -11.91 15.91
C ILE A 43 -11.24 -12.02 17.42
N LEU A 44 -10.72 -11.09 18.21
CA LEU A 44 -10.96 -11.05 19.67
C LEU A 44 -12.44 -10.90 20.01
N ALA A 45 -13.17 -10.06 19.29
CA ALA A 45 -14.61 -9.90 19.50
C ALA A 45 -15.37 -11.21 19.22
N GLU A 46 -14.98 -11.94 18.17
CA GLU A 46 -15.55 -13.25 17.85
C GLU A 46 -15.19 -14.31 18.90
N LEU A 47 -13.95 -14.35 19.36
CA LEU A 47 -13.51 -15.23 20.45
C LEU A 47 -14.33 -14.99 21.72
N ASN A 48 -14.49 -13.72 22.12
CA ASN A 48 -15.27 -13.34 23.29
C ASN A 48 -16.75 -13.71 23.14
N PHE A 49 -17.32 -13.53 21.95
CA PHE A 49 -18.67 -13.98 21.62
C PHE A 49 -18.80 -15.50 21.77
N LEU A 50 -17.86 -16.27 21.22
CA LEU A 50 -17.86 -17.74 21.33
C LEU A 50 -17.73 -18.19 22.79
N GLN A 51 -16.88 -17.56 23.59
CA GLN A 51 -16.71 -17.91 25.00
C GLN A 51 -17.97 -17.59 25.82
N SER A 52 -18.58 -16.42 25.60
CA SER A 52 -19.73 -15.93 26.38
C SER A 52 -21.09 -16.54 26.00
N THR A 53 -21.24 -17.13 24.81
CA THR A 53 -22.53 -17.65 24.34
C THR A 53 -22.88 -18.98 25.02
N GLN A 54 -24.08 -19.10 25.58
CA GLN A 54 -24.59 -20.36 26.15
C GLN A 54 -25.07 -21.33 25.05
N ILE A 55 -25.00 -22.64 25.31
CA ILE A 55 -25.32 -23.70 24.33
C ILE A 55 -26.78 -23.61 23.85
N GLU A 56 -27.70 -23.25 24.73
CA GLU A 56 -29.14 -23.12 24.43
C GLU A 56 -29.42 -21.99 23.42
N ASP A 57 -28.63 -20.91 23.43
CA ASP A 57 -28.74 -19.82 22.46
C ASP A 57 -28.15 -20.18 21.09
N LEU A 58 -27.21 -21.14 21.06
CA LEU A 58 -26.67 -21.71 19.82
C LEU A 58 -27.68 -22.64 19.14
N GLN A 59 -28.54 -23.33 19.90
CA GLN A 59 -29.59 -24.23 19.37
C GLN A 59 -30.65 -23.47 18.54
N LYS A 60 -31.10 -22.30 19.00
CA LYS A 60 -32.07 -21.44 18.27
C LYS A 60 -31.50 -20.83 16.99
N LYS A 61 -30.17 -20.87 16.84
CA LYS A 61 -29.40 -20.28 15.72
C LYS A 61 -28.53 -21.33 15.01
N THR A 62 -28.96 -22.60 14.96
CA THR A 62 -28.19 -23.73 14.39
C THR A 62 -27.71 -23.50 12.95
N ASN A 63 -28.36 -22.63 12.17
CA ASN A 63 -27.85 -22.20 10.86
C ASN A 63 -26.66 -21.20 10.91
N ASN A 64 -26.45 -20.49 12.02
CA ASN A 64 -25.41 -19.47 12.17
C ASN A 64 -24.05 -20.00 12.68
N LEU A 65 -23.99 -21.18 13.29
CA LEU A 65 -22.71 -21.78 13.70
C LEU A 65 -21.85 -22.20 12.50
N LYS A 66 -22.48 -22.56 11.37
CA LYS A 66 -21.80 -22.77 10.08
C LYS A 66 -21.43 -21.46 9.36
N SER A 67 -22.03 -20.34 9.75
CA SER A 67 -21.73 -18.99 9.22
C SER A 67 -20.89 -18.17 10.19
N ASN A 68 -19.95 -18.79 10.89
CA ASN A 68 -19.09 -18.07 11.80
C ASN A 68 -18.09 -17.20 11.01
N ASN A 69 -17.90 -15.95 11.44
CA ASN A 69 -16.88 -15.04 10.92
C ASN A 69 -15.47 -15.66 10.94
N LEU A 70 -15.25 -16.73 11.73
CA LEU A 70 -14.02 -17.52 11.71
C LEU A 70 -13.61 -18.02 10.32
N ASN A 71 -14.53 -18.36 9.42
CA ASN A 71 -14.15 -18.76 8.06
C ASN A 71 -13.55 -17.58 7.28
N TYR A 72 -14.15 -16.39 7.43
CA TYR A 72 -13.60 -15.16 6.88
C TYR A 72 -12.24 -14.81 7.50
N PHE A 73 -12.12 -14.87 8.83
CA PHE A 73 -10.85 -14.58 9.50
C PHE A 73 -9.76 -15.59 9.16
N SER A 74 -10.11 -16.86 9.01
CA SER A 74 -9.20 -17.91 8.52
C SER A 74 -8.70 -17.57 7.11
N ALA A 75 -9.61 -17.20 6.21
CA ALA A 75 -9.25 -16.78 4.86
C ALA A 75 -8.37 -15.53 4.85
N MET A 76 -8.68 -14.53 5.69
CA MET A 76 -7.87 -13.31 5.86
C MET A 76 -6.46 -13.62 6.35
N VAL A 77 -6.32 -14.42 7.43
CA VAL A 77 -5.03 -14.77 8.02
C VAL A 77 -4.20 -15.62 7.04
N ASN A 78 -4.82 -16.58 6.35
CA ASN A 78 -4.13 -17.34 5.32
C ASN A 78 -3.67 -16.44 4.16
N THR A 79 -4.51 -15.50 3.72
CA THR A 79 -4.15 -14.55 2.65
C THR A 79 -2.94 -13.71 3.04
N ILE A 80 -2.94 -13.07 4.23
CA ILE A 80 -1.82 -12.23 4.66
C ILE A 80 -0.54 -13.02 4.90
N SER A 81 -0.64 -14.29 5.35
CA SER A 81 0.52 -15.17 5.52
C SER A 81 1.18 -15.55 4.20
N SER A 82 0.45 -15.52 3.08
CA SER A 82 0.96 -15.85 1.75
C SER A 82 1.38 -14.63 0.92
N CYS A 83 1.19 -13.41 1.43
CA CYS A 83 1.54 -12.18 0.73
C CYS A 83 3.04 -11.85 0.87
N HIS A 84 3.63 -11.29 -0.18
CA HIS A 84 4.93 -10.61 -0.11
C HIS A 84 4.73 -9.11 0.11
N ASN A 85 5.66 -8.46 0.81
CA ASN A 85 5.67 -7.00 1.05
C ASN A 85 4.28 -6.44 1.43
N LEU A 86 3.72 -6.95 2.53
CA LEU A 86 2.39 -6.61 3.01
C LEU A 86 2.33 -5.12 3.43
N VAL A 87 1.52 -4.32 2.73
CA VAL A 87 1.39 -2.87 2.97
C VAL A 87 0.30 -2.56 3.99
N GLY A 88 -0.84 -3.25 3.90
CA GLY A 88 -1.97 -2.94 4.76
C GLY A 88 -3.12 -3.93 4.71
N ILE A 89 -3.89 -3.95 5.79
CA ILE A 89 -5.10 -4.75 5.96
C ILE A 89 -6.27 -3.78 6.20
N PHE A 90 -7.41 -4.00 5.54
CA PHE A 90 -8.56 -3.10 5.59
C PHE A 90 -8.25 -1.65 5.18
N LYS A 91 -7.43 -1.48 4.13
CA LYS A 91 -7.02 -0.17 3.64
C LYS A 91 -8.14 0.48 2.84
N SER A 92 -8.46 1.72 3.15
CA SER A 92 -9.52 2.49 2.48
C SER A 92 -8.95 3.34 1.36
N PHE A 93 -9.61 3.30 0.20
CA PHE A 93 -9.28 4.08 -1.00
C PHE A 93 -10.49 4.90 -1.42
N SER A 94 -10.30 6.19 -1.67
CA SER A 94 -11.41 7.08 -2.04
C SER A 94 -11.44 7.30 -3.54
N TYR A 95 -12.55 7.02 -4.20
CA TYR A 95 -12.67 7.10 -5.65
C TYR A 95 -13.92 7.88 -6.06
N LEU A 96 -13.90 8.47 -7.25
CA LEU A 96 -15.07 9.12 -7.85
C LEU A 96 -15.94 8.07 -8.55
N SER A 97 -17.23 8.06 -8.24
CA SER A 97 -18.21 7.17 -8.89
C SER A 97 -18.49 7.64 -10.32
N SER A 98 -18.76 6.71 -11.24
CA SER A 98 -19.20 7.01 -12.63
C SER A 98 -20.61 7.61 -12.76
N GLN A 99 -21.22 8.05 -11.65
CA GLN A 99 -22.54 8.67 -11.65
C GLN A 99 -22.43 10.14 -12.07
N PRO A 100 -23.51 10.75 -12.60
CA PRO A 100 -23.47 12.13 -13.13
C PRO A 100 -22.93 13.17 -12.14
N ASN A 101 -23.22 12.98 -10.84
CA ASN A 101 -22.78 13.88 -9.78
C ASN A 101 -21.36 13.59 -9.25
N GLN A 102 -20.64 12.61 -9.82
CA GLN A 102 -19.29 12.18 -9.42
C GLN A 102 -19.07 12.13 -7.90
N SER A 103 -20.00 11.51 -7.17
CA SER A 103 -19.89 11.45 -5.72
C SER A 103 -18.65 10.66 -5.29
N ARG A 104 -17.93 11.21 -4.32
CA ARG A 104 -16.76 10.55 -3.71
C ARG A 104 -17.24 9.37 -2.87
N LYS A 105 -16.79 8.17 -3.22
CA LYS A 105 -17.01 6.92 -2.49
C LYS A 105 -15.73 6.45 -1.84
N ILE A 106 -15.86 5.56 -0.85
CA ILE A 106 -14.73 4.92 -0.18
C ILE A 106 -14.87 3.41 -0.36
N LEU A 107 -13.86 2.80 -0.98
CA LEU A 107 -13.71 1.35 -1.09
C LEU A 107 -12.75 0.87 0.00
N MET A 108 -13.13 -0.17 0.75
CA MET A 108 -12.22 -0.83 1.68
C MET A 108 -11.69 -2.11 1.05
N VAL A 109 -10.38 -2.15 0.82
CA VAL A 109 -9.65 -3.32 0.32
C VAL A 109 -9.21 -4.17 1.51
N ASP A 110 -9.46 -5.47 1.46
CA ASP A 110 -9.19 -6.36 2.58
C ASP A 110 -7.70 -6.53 2.82
N VAL A 111 -6.91 -6.78 1.77
CA VAL A 111 -5.44 -6.91 1.83
C VAL A 111 -4.78 -6.16 0.68
N VAL A 112 -3.73 -5.40 0.99
CA VAL A 112 -2.88 -4.71 0.01
C VAL A 112 -1.44 -5.19 0.23
N CYS A 113 -0.86 -5.82 -0.78
CA CYS A 113 0.47 -6.41 -0.75
C CYS A 113 1.29 -6.02 -1.99
N ASP A 114 2.48 -6.60 -2.13
CA ASP A 114 3.38 -6.37 -3.26
C ASP A 114 3.68 -4.87 -3.45
N ASP A 115 4.02 -4.20 -2.34
CA ASP A 115 4.30 -2.75 -2.29
C ASP A 115 3.12 -1.86 -2.75
N GLY A 116 1.91 -2.41 -2.79
CA GLY A 116 0.69 -1.73 -3.22
C GLY A 116 0.22 -2.10 -4.63
N LEU A 117 0.98 -2.94 -5.33
CA LEU A 117 0.69 -3.39 -6.69
C LEU A 117 -0.35 -4.51 -6.75
N THR A 118 -0.75 -5.09 -5.62
CA THR A 118 -1.80 -6.13 -5.57
C THR A 118 -2.85 -5.80 -4.52
N TRP A 119 -4.12 -5.79 -4.95
CA TRP A 119 -5.28 -5.58 -4.08
C TRP A 119 -6.11 -6.85 -4.03
N ILE A 120 -6.32 -7.37 -2.83
CA ILE A 120 -7.03 -8.63 -2.62
C ILE A 120 -8.37 -8.38 -1.92
N LYS A 121 -9.44 -8.92 -2.50
CA LYS A 121 -10.75 -9.05 -1.88
C LYS A 121 -10.92 -10.48 -1.37
N VAL A 122 -11.14 -10.64 -0.08
CA VAL A 122 -11.37 -11.96 0.54
C VAL A 122 -12.88 -12.20 0.65
N ILE A 123 -13.32 -13.36 0.16
CA ILE A 123 -14.73 -13.74 0.04
C ILE A 123 -14.90 -15.13 0.64
N SER A 124 -15.68 -15.22 1.72
CA SER A 124 -16.00 -16.46 2.41
C SER A 124 -17.50 -16.75 2.40
N ARG A 125 -18.23 -16.21 1.42
CA ARG A 125 -19.68 -16.46 1.24
C ARG A 125 -19.90 -17.88 0.71
N ASN A 126 -21.10 -18.41 0.92
CA ASN A 126 -21.49 -19.69 0.34
C ASN A 126 -21.55 -19.57 -1.20
N PRO A 127 -20.93 -20.47 -1.98
CA PRO A 127 -20.92 -20.42 -3.44
C PRO A 127 -22.32 -20.44 -4.06
N LEU A 128 -23.25 -21.24 -3.55
CA LEU A 128 -24.63 -21.30 -4.04
C LEU A 128 -25.35 -19.97 -3.85
N ALA A 129 -25.17 -19.35 -2.68
CA ALA A 129 -25.75 -18.04 -2.40
C ALA A 129 -25.14 -16.95 -3.30
N LEU A 130 -23.87 -17.08 -3.68
CA LEU A 130 -23.24 -16.18 -4.67
C LEU A 130 -23.80 -16.40 -6.07
N HIS A 131 -23.96 -17.67 -6.48
CA HIS A 131 -24.47 -18.05 -7.80
C HIS A 131 -25.90 -17.59 -8.03
N ARG A 132 -26.81 -17.85 -7.08
CA ARG A 132 -28.20 -17.38 -7.14
C ARG A 132 -28.32 -15.86 -7.24
N LEU A 133 -27.51 -15.15 -6.44
CA LEU A 133 -27.46 -13.69 -6.50
C LEU A 133 -26.92 -13.19 -7.86
N PHE A 134 -26.00 -13.92 -8.47
CA PHE A 134 -25.50 -13.64 -9.82
C PHE A 134 -26.56 -13.89 -10.90
N GLN A 135 -27.39 -14.93 -10.76
CA GLN A 135 -28.53 -15.22 -11.64
C GLN A 135 -29.72 -14.25 -11.47
N GLY A 136 -29.64 -13.30 -10.53
CA GLY A 136 -30.68 -12.29 -10.30
C GLY A 136 -31.73 -12.67 -9.25
N GLU A 137 -31.56 -13.78 -8.53
CA GLU A 137 -32.45 -14.24 -7.45
C GLU A 137 -32.21 -13.52 -6.10
N GLY A 138 -31.54 -12.37 -6.14
CA GLY A 138 -31.20 -11.59 -4.95
C GLY A 138 -32.38 -10.86 -4.33
N ARG A 139 -32.25 -10.49 -3.06
CA ARG A 139 -33.20 -9.55 -2.43
C ARG A 139 -32.95 -8.13 -2.91
N TYR A 140 -33.98 -7.30 -2.90
CA TYR A 140 -33.87 -5.88 -3.24
C TYR A 140 -32.76 -5.20 -2.41
N GLY A 141 -31.78 -4.59 -3.09
CA GLY A 141 -30.62 -3.94 -2.47
C GLY A 141 -29.39 -4.83 -2.29
N GLU A 142 -29.46 -6.13 -2.55
CA GLU A 142 -28.28 -6.99 -2.53
C GLU A 142 -27.39 -6.75 -3.76
N LYS A 143 -26.12 -6.39 -3.51
CA LYS A 143 -25.13 -6.21 -4.56
C LYS A 143 -24.55 -7.57 -4.95
N HIS A 144 -24.73 -7.94 -6.21
CA HIS A 144 -24.06 -9.09 -6.81
C HIS A 144 -22.54 -8.87 -6.91
N ILE A 145 -21.79 -9.95 -7.08
CA ILE A 145 -20.32 -9.92 -7.03
C ILE A 145 -19.69 -9.00 -8.09
N MET A 146 -20.29 -8.92 -9.28
CA MET A 146 -19.80 -8.03 -10.34
C MET A 146 -19.99 -6.56 -10.02
N HIS A 147 -21.00 -6.18 -9.23
CA HIS A 147 -21.10 -4.81 -8.73
C HIS A 147 -19.90 -4.47 -7.84
N GLN A 148 -19.49 -5.38 -6.96
CA GLN A 148 -18.30 -5.19 -6.14
C GLN A 148 -17.02 -5.17 -7.00
N ALA A 149 -16.90 -6.06 -7.99
CA ALA A 149 -15.82 -6.04 -8.97
C ALA A 149 -15.69 -4.68 -9.66
N ASN A 150 -16.81 -4.11 -10.12
CA ASN A 150 -16.83 -2.79 -10.76
C ASN A 150 -16.40 -1.66 -9.82
N GLU A 151 -16.76 -1.71 -8.53
CA GLU A 151 -16.26 -0.72 -7.55
C GLU A 151 -14.74 -0.83 -7.37
N TYR A 152 -14.18 -2.04 -7.38
CA TYR A 152 -12.73 -2.26 -7.38
C TYR A 152 -12.08 -1.76 -8.66
N LEU A 153 -12.66 -2.06 -9.83
CA LEU A 153 -12.17 -1.62 -11.14
C LEU A 153 -12.08 -0.08 -11.22
N MET A 154 -13.13 0.62 -10.79
CA MET A 154 -13.12 2.08 -10.73
C MET A 154 -12.09 2.65 -9.76
N ALA A 155 -11.92 1.99 -8.61
CA ALA A 155 -11.02 2.47 -7.57
C ALA A 155 -9.55 2.25 -7.91
N HIS A 156 -9.14 1.08 -8.41
CA HIS A 156 -7.72 0.81 -8.69
C HIS A 156 -7.19 1.70 -9.83
N GLU A 157 -8.05 2.07 -10.79
CA GLU A 157 -7.67 2.94 -11.91
C GLU A 157 -7.32 4.36 -11.42
N GLN A 158 -7.96 4.80 -10.33
CA GLN A 158 -7.72 6.10 -9.70
C GLN A 158 -6.58 6.08 -8.67
N HIS A 159 -6.00 4.91 -8.37
CA HIS A 159 -4.92 4.75 -7.39
C HIS A 159 -3.75 3.93 -7.97
N PRO A 160 -3.09 4.42 -9.04
CA PRO A 160 -1.90 3.77 -9.57
C PRO A 160 -0.79 3.77 -8.52
N CYS A 161 -0.17 2.61 -8.30
CA CYS A 161 1.03 2.46 -7.50
C CYS A 161 2.22 2.37 -8.45
N ASN A 162 3.24 3.22 -8.29
CA ASN A 162 4.39 3.27 -9.20
C ASN A 162 3.98 3.37 -10.68
N PHE A 163 3.01 4.24 -10.96
CA PHE A 163 2.43 4.51 -12.29
C PHE A 163 1.72 3.31 -12.93
N SER A 164 1.51 2.25 -12.16
CA SER A 164 0.89 1.02 -12.62
C SER A 164 -0.39 0.75 -11.84
N LYS A 165 -1.45 0.35 -12.55
CA LYS A 165 -2.72 0.00 -11.91
C LYS A 165 -2.51 -1.26 -11.05
N PRO A 166 -2.93 -1.28 -9.77
CA PRO A 166 -2.82 -2.49 -8.96
C PRO A 166 -3.56 -3.67 -9.60
N SER A 167 -2.95 -4.86 -9.57
CA SER A 167 -3.60 -6.11 -9.95
C SER A 167 -4.70 -6.43 -8.95
N LEU A 168 -5.89 -6.73 -9.45
CA LEU A 168 -7.00 -7.17 -8.62
C LEU A 168 -6.99 -8.69 -8.45
N VAL A 169 -7.18 -9.15 -7.22
CA VAL A 169 -7.31 -10.56 -6.87
C VAL A 169 -8.55 -10.78 -6.01
N PHE A 170 -9.43 -11.67 -6.42
CA PHE A 170 -10.59 -12.07 -5.63
C PHE A 170 -10.36 -13.49 -5.11
N SER A 171 -10.24 -13.63 -3.79
CA SER A 171 -9.93 -14.88 -3.09
C SER A 171 -11.18 -15.47 -2.45
N PHE A 172 -11.65 -16.59 -2.99
CA PHE A 172 -12.86 -17.30 -2.59
C PHE A 172 -12.51 -18.51 -1.73
N SER A 173 -12.63 -18.38 -0.41
CA SER A 173 -12.23 -19.45 0.53
C SER A 173 -13.11 -20.70 0.46
N ASN A 174 -14.35 -20.55 -0.02
CA ASN A 174 -15.32 -21.65 -0.13
C ASN A 174 -15.54 -22.06 -1.61
N GLY A 175 -14.78 -21.49 -2.55
CA GLY A 175 -15.00 -21.66 -3.98
C GLY A 175 -16.05 -20.74 -4.58
N LEU A 176 -16.26 -20.90 -5.89
CA LEU A 176 -17.21 -20.15 -6.72
C LEU A 176 -17.66 -20.97 -7.92
N SER A 177 -18.81 -20.63 -8.51
CA SER A 177 -19.24 -21.23 -9.77
C SER A 177 -18.37 -20.80 -10.95
N GLU A 178 -18.25 -21.65 -11.96
CA GLU A 178 -17.57 -21.37 -13.23
C GLU A 178 -18.07 -20.08 -13.89
N ALA A 179 -19.39 -19.85 -13.95
CA ALA A 179 -19.95 -18.63 -14.54
C ALA A 179 -19.41 -17.33 -13.90
N ILE A 180 -19.31 -17.30 -12.56
CA ILE A 180 -18.76 -16.14 -11.84
C ILE A 180 -17.25 -16.03 -12.08
N ALA A 181 -16.53 -17.16 -12.12
CA ALA A 181 -15.09 -17.16 -12.36
C ALA A 181 -14.75 -16.58 -13.74
N ASP A 182 -15.51 -16.95 -14.77
CA ASP A 182 -15.28 -16.51 -16.14
C ASP A 182 -15.63 -15.04 -16.31
N GLU A 183 -16.72 -14.56 -15.71
CA GLU A 183 -17.10 -13.15 -15.73
C GLU A 183 -16.03 -12.27 -15.05
N LEU A 184 -15.48 -12.71 -13.91
CA LEU A 184 -14.39 -12.00 -13.22
C LEU A 184 -13.09 -11.99 -14.04
N LYS A 185 -12.73 -13.13 -14.65
CA LYS A 185 -11.54 -13.22 -15.51
C LYS A 185 -11.68 -12.34 -16.76
N ALA A 186 -12.88 -12.32 -17.37
CA ALA A 186 -13.18 -11.46 -18.52
C ALA A 186 -13.02 -9.96 -18.17
N ALA A 187 -13.25 -9.60 -16.91
CA ALA A 187 -13.01 -8.25 -16.38
C ALA A 187 -11.55 -7.99 -15.93
N GLU A 188 -10.58 -8.82 -16.33
CA GLU A 188 -9.16 -8.76 -15.92
C GLU A 188 -8.89 -8.97 -14.42
N ILE A 189 -9.81 -9.60 -13.68
CA ILE A 189 -9.64 -9.90 -12.24
C ILE A 189 -9.10 -11.32 -12.07
N LYS A 190 -8.00 -11.45 -11.32
CA LYS A 190 -7.45 -12.77 -10.97
C LYS A 190 -8.34 -13.41 -9.90
N VAL A 191 -8.68 -14.68 -10.09
CA VAL A 191 -9.52 -15.44 -9.17
C VAL A 191 -8.67 -16.50 -8.48
N ILE A 192 -8.73 -16.55 -7.15
CA ILE A 192 -8.16 -17.61 -6.32
C ILE A 192 -9.31 -18.34 -5.63
N GLY A 193 -9.33 -19.67 -5.70
CA GLY A 193 -10.36 -20.49 -5.08
C GLY A 193 -10.79 -21.65 -5.96
N GLN A 194 -11.51 -22.60 -5.39
CA GLN A 194 -12.03 -23.75 -6.14
C GLN A 194 -13.15 -23.32 -7.10
N ILE A 195 -12.97 -23.58 -8.40
CA ILE A 195 -14.02 -23.39 -9.41
C ILE A 195 -14.90 -24.64 -9.42
N ILE A 196 -16.21 -24.43 -9.23
CA ILE A 196 -17.24 -25.47 -9.17
C ILE A 196 -18.02 -25.40 -10.48
N PRO A 197 -18.18 -26.52 -11.23
CA PRO A 197 -18.95 -26.53 -12.48
C PRO A 197 -20.40 -26.07 -12.28
N ASN A 198 -20.96 -25.38 -13.28
CA ASN A 198 -22.30 -24.80 -13.18
C ASN A 198 -23.41 -25.85 -12.97
N ASP A 199 -23.22 -27.08 -13.46
CA ASP A 199 -24.17 -28.20 -13.27
C ASP A 199 -24.49 -28.49 -11.79
N TYR A 200 -23.59 -28.15 -10.86
CA TYR A 200 -23.81 -28.28 -9.41
C TYR A 200 -24.77 -27.24 -8.84
N PHE A 201 -25.15 -26.21 -9.61
CA PHE A 201 -26.02 -25.12 -9.20
C PHE A 201 -27.39 -25.15 -9.88
N ASP A 202 -27.54 -25.87 -11.00
CA ASP A 202 -28.76 -25.94 -11.81
C ASP A 202 -29.78 -26.99 -11.33
N HIS A 203 -29.44 -27.82 -10.34
CA HIS A 203 -30.37 -28.78 -9.76
C HIS A 203 -31.21 -28.15 -8.63
N ASP A 204 -32.54 -28.20 -8.76
CA ASP A 204 -33.57 -27.86 -7.75
C ASP A 204 -33.48 -28.68 -6.42
N GLY A 205 -32.43 -29.49 -6.24
CA GLY A 205 -32.27 -30.43 -5.14
C GLY A 205 -31.30 -29.95 -4.05
N LEU A 206 -31.87 -29.50 -2.93
CA LEU A 206 -31.22 -29.22 -1.65
C LEU A 206 -30.41 -30.39 -1.01
N SER A 207 -30.11 -31.50 -1.71
CA SER A 207 -29.67 -32.74 -1.06
C SER A 207 -28.18 -33.11 -1.19
N ASP A 208 -27.43 -32.63 -2.19
CA ASP A 208 -26.07 -33.14 -2.46
C ASP A 208 -24.91 -32.15 -2.21
N TYR A 209 -25.15 -31.02 -1.53
CA TYR A 209 -24.05 -30.23 -0.92
C TYR A 209 -23.46 -30.89 0.33
N LYS A 210 -23.71 -32.19 0.55
CA LYS A 210 -22.96 -32.95 1.53
C LYS A 210 -21.53 -33.10 1.02
N GLU A 211 -20.67 -32.27 1.59
CA GLU A 211 -19.21 -32.42 1.58
C GLU A 211 -18.53 -32.03 0.27
N LEU A 212 -18.71 -30.79 -0.20
CA LEU A 212 -17.54 -30.11 -0.75
C LEU A 212 -16.54 -29.99 0.39
N PRO A 213 -15.34 -30.61 0.30
CA PRO A 213 -14.38 -30.55 1.40
C PRO A 213 -14.07 -29.08 1.67
N LEU A 214 -14.35 -28.62 2.91
CA LEU A 214 -13.74 -27.39 3.41
C LEU A 214 -12.23 -27.63 3.39
N LEU A 215 -11.60 -27.23 2.29
CA LEU A 215 -10.15 -27.24 2.18
C LEU A 215 -9.63 -26.14 3.11
N ASN A 216 -9.26 -26.55 4.32
CA ASN A 216 -8.72 -25.67 5.33
C ASN A 216 -7.39 -25.01 4.92
N ASP A 217 -6.79 -25.41 3.80
CA ASP A 217 -5.48 -24.94 3.35
C ASP A 217 -5.42 -24.72 1.84
N ILE A 218 -6.33 -23.91 1.28
CA ILE A 218 -6.05 -23.34 -0.05
C ILE A 218 -4.81 -22.48 0.11
N LYS A 219 -3.66 -22.96 -0.38
CA LYS A 219 -2.49 -22.11 -0.61
C LYS A 219 -2.95 -20.98 -1.50
N CYS A 220 -3.04 -19.78 -0.93
CA CYS A 220 -3.15 -18.56 -1.71
C CYS A 220 -1.80 -18.35 -2.38
N ASP A 221 -1.54 -19.05 -3.49
CA ASP A 221 -0.43 -18.73 -4.35
C ASP A 221 -0.79 -17.41 -5.05
N ILE A 222 -0.59 -16.31 -4.33
CA ILE A 222 -0.75 -14.96 -4.84
C ILE A 222 0.35 -14.82 -5.88
N PRO A 223 0.01 -14.74 -7.19
CA PRO A 223 1.03 -14.68 -8.21
C PRO A 223 1.85 -13.42 -7.96
N ALA A 224 3.19 -13.57 -7.92
CA ALA A 224 4.07 -12.43 -7.82
C ALA A 224 3.69 -11.39 -8.89
N PRO A 225 3.71 -10.09 -8.56
CA PRO A 225 3.33 -9.05 -9.50
C PRO A 225 4.22 -9.15 -10.75
N ASN A 226 3.64 -9.48 -11.90
CA ASN A 226 4.35 -9.46 -13.18
C ASN A 226 4.35 -8.04 -13.76
N MET A 227 4.64 -7.03 -12.93
CA MET A 227 4.71 -5.64 -13.38
C MET A 227 6.15 -5.15 -13.35
N PRO A 228 6.65 -4.58 -14.46
CA PRO A 228 8.01 -4.05 -14.51
C PRO A 228 8.13 -2.90 -13.51
N ALA A 229 9.17 -2.95 -12.68
CA ALA A 229 9.54 -1.82 -11.84
C ALA A 229 9.73 -0.58 -12.72
N CYS A 230 9.26 0.58 -12.23
CA CYS A 230 9.43 1.86 -12.94
C CYS A 230 10.89 2.04 -13.37
N THR A 231 11.15 2.22 -14.66
CA THR A 231 12.51 2.33 -15.22
C THR A 231 13.09 3.73 -15.14
N LYS A 232 12.30 4.71 -14.69
CA LYS A 232 12.68 6.12 -14.63
C LYS A 232 12.77 6.60 -13.18
N ALA A 233 13.89 7.20 -12.83
CA ALA A 233 14.11 7.85 -11.55
C ALA A 233 14.21 9.37 -11.74
N PHE A 234 13.60 10.12 -10.82
CA PHE A 234 13.58 11.58 -10.89
C PHE A 234 14.25 12.19 -9.67
N PHE A 235 15.34 12.93 -9.87
CA PHE A 235 16.10 13.57 -8.82
C PHE A 235 15.44 14.91 -8.46
N ASP A 236 14.92 14.98 -7.24
CA ASP A 236 14.50 16.25 -6.65
C ASP A 236 15.69 17.03 -6.08
N ILE A 237 15.44 18.26 -5.63
CA ILE A 237 16.49 19.12 -5.08
C ILE A 237 17.18 18.51 -3.85
N THR A 238 16.45 17.79 -3.00
CA THR A 238 17.01 17.18 -1.78
C THR A 238 17.93 16.01 -2.10
N THR A 239 17.61 15.25 -3.15
CA THR A 239 18.46 14.19 -3.69
C THR A 239 19.68 14.76 -4.36
N LEU A 240 19.56 15.83 -5.16
CA LEU A 240 20.71 16.50 -5.77
C LEU A 240 21.71 16.95 -4.68
N PHE A 241 21.24 17.54 -3.57
CA PHE A 241 22.13 17.89 -2.45
C PHE A 241 22.73 16.67 -1.77
N ALA A 242 21.92 15.69 -1.40
CA ALA A 242 22.41 14.49 -0.71
C ALA A 242 23.44 13.73 -1.55
N TYR A 243 23.30 13.73 -2.87
CA TYR A 243 24.22 13.03 -3.76
C TYR A 243 25.62 13.68 -3.79
N VAL A 244 25.70 15.00 -3.71
CA VAL A 244 26.97 15.73 -3.85
C VAL A 244 27.58 16.18 -2.53
N ALA A 245 26.82 16.16 -1.43
CA ALA A 245 27.25 16.65 -0.12
C ALA A 245 28.54 15.97 0.36
N GLU A 246 29.42 16.71 1.05
CA GLU A 246 30.67 16.11 1.58
C GLU A 246 30.40 14.95 2.53
N VAL A 247 29.39 15.09 3.41
CA VAL A 247 29.07 14.08 4.44
C VAL A 247 28.75 12.72 3.83
N THR A 248 28.00 12.68 2.73
CA THR A 248 27.66 11.45 2.02
C THR A 248 28.83 10.90 1.19
N ASN A 249 29.80 11.75 0.86
CA ASN A 249 30.97 11.43 0.06
C ASN A 249 32.24 11.23 0.92
N GLY A 250 32.06 10.71 2.15
CA GLY A 250 33.14 10.24 3.02
C GLY A 250 33.55 11.21 4.15
N ASP A 251 33.12 12.47 4.12
CA ASP A 251 33.45 13.40 5.20
C ASP A 251 32.58 13.22 6.46
N CYS A 252 31.65 12.25 6.48
CA CYS A 252 30.95 11.88 7.71
C CYS A 252 31.92 11.48 8.84
N HIS A 253 33.12 10.96 8.52
CA HIS A 253 34.13 10.61 9.52
C HIS A 253 34.85 11.80 10.17
N ARG A 254 34.61 13.02 9.70
CA ARG A 254 35.16 14.24 10.30
C ARG A 254 34.37 14.68 11.53
N GLU A 255 35.00 15.54 12.32
CA GLU A 255 34.36 16.21 13.44
C GLU A 255 33.93 17.62 13.02
N PHE A 256 32.65 17.93 13.19
CA PHE A 256 32.05 19.21 12.87
C PHE A 256 31.75 19.98 14.16
N LYS A 257 32.17 21.25 14.22
CA LYS A 257 31.85 22.13 15.35
C LYS A 257 30.37 22.52 15.40
N ASP A 258 29.75 22.64 14.23
CA ASP A 258 28.33 22.94 14.12
C ASP A 258 27.49 21.70 14.50
N PRO A 259 26.60 21.79 15.51
CA PRO A 259 25.84 20.64 15.99
C PRO A 259 24.93 20.01 14.94
N ILE A 260 24.41 20.79 13.98
CA ILE A 260 23.52 20.30 12.93
C ILE A 260 24.33 19.47 11.93
N LEU A 261 25.52 19.95 11.53
CA LEU A 261 26.42 19.19 10.67
C LEU A 261 26.95 17.93 11.35
N GLN A 262 27.26 18.02 12.65
CA GLN A 262 27.70 16.85 13.41
C GLN A 262 26.59 15.79 13.48
N ALA A 263 25.34 16.20 13.71
CA ALA A 263 24.20 15.29 13.67
C ALA A 263 24.05 14.62 12.28
N GLN A 264 24.17 15.38 11.18
CA GLN A 264 24.13 14.81 9.83
C GLN A 264 25.25 13.79 9.58
N ALA A 265 26.45 14.05 10.08
CA ALA A 265 27.59 13.14 9.96
C ALA A 265 27.40 11.85 10.77
N ILE A 266 26.77 11.94 11.96
CA ILE A 266 26.39 10.77 12.76
C ILE A 266 25.32 9.95 12.03
N ASP A 267 24.25 10.60 11.56
CA ASP A 267 23.17 9.93 10.83
C ASP A 267 23.71 9.22 9.57
N GLU A 268 24.67 9.83 8.86
CA GLU A 268 25.29 9.22 7.67
C GLU A 268 26.17 8.01 8.00
N LYS A 269 26.81 7.96 9.17
CA LYS A 269 27.54 6.76 9.62
C LYS A 269 26.61 5.60 9.95
N GLU A 270 25.48 5.91 10.58
CA GLU A 270 24.49 4.89 10.95
C GLU A 270 23.70 4.40 9.74
N CYS A 271 23.32 5.32 8.85
CA CYS A 271 22.51 5.05 7.67
C CYS A 271 23.06 5.80 6.45
N PRO A 272 24.04 5.22 5.73
CA PRO A 272 24.62 5.84 4.54
C PRO A 272 23.59 5.99 3.43
N VAL A 273 23.45 7.20 2.88
CA VAL A 273 22.39 7.53 1.92
C VAL A 273 22.78 7.16 0.49
N LEU A 274 24.03 7.39 0.08
CA LEU A 274 24.47 7.13 -1.29
C LEU A 274 24.34 5.65 -1.73
N PRO A 275 24.72 4.65 -0.91
CA PRO A 275 24.53 3.25 -1.28
C PRO A 275 23.06 2.91 -1.58
N GLN A 276 22.13 3.40 -0.77
CA GLN A 276 20.69 3.18 -0.95
C GLN A 276 20.18 3.83 -2.25
N ILE A 277 20.61 5.06 -2.53
CA ILE A 277 20.24 5.74 -3.79
C ILE A 277 20.85 5.01 -4.99
N ASN A 278 22.13 4.63 -4.92
CA ASN A 278 22.83 3.96 -6.02
C ASN A 278 22.23 2.58 -6.35
N GLU A 279 21.90 1.78 -5.32
CA GLU A 279 21.18 0.52 -5.49
C GLU A 279 19.82 0.75 -6.14
N TYR A 280 19.07 1.77 -5.70
CA TYR A 280 17.76 2.06 -6.28
C TYR A 280 17.84 2.52 -7.74
N ILE A 281 18.81 3.35 -8.11
CA ILE A 281 18.91 3.92 -9.46
C ILE A 281 19.61 3.01 -10.48
N GLU A 282 20.15 1.87 -10.04
CA GLU A 282 20.85 0.94 -10.92
C GLU A 282 19.93 0.48 -12.06
N GLY A 283 20.42 0.62 -13.30
CA GLY A 283 19.67 0.26 -14.51
C GLY A 283 18.50 1.20 -14.87
N LYS A 284 18.32 2.33 -14.17
CA LYS A 284 17.25 3.30 -14.45
C LYS A 284 17.74 4.48 -15.29
N GLU A 285 16.82 5.05 -16.06
CA GLU A 285 16.99 6.35 -16.70
C GLU A 285 16.83 7.46 -15.66
N LEU A 286 17.78 8.38 -15.59
CA LEU A 286 17.83 9.41 -14.55
C LEU A 286 17.41 10.77 -15.10
N TYR A 287 16.43 11.39 -14.46
CA TYR A 287 15.86 12.66 -14.89
C TYR A 287 15.88 13.71 -13.76
N THR A 288 15.85 14.98 -14.15
CA THR A 288 15.49 16.10 -13.27
C THR A 288 14.88 17.22 -14.13
N CYS A 289 14.38 18.30 -13.53
CA CYS A 289 13.79 19.42 -14.28
C CYS A 289 14.56 20.73 -14.12
N LYS A 290 14.31 21.68 -15.04
CA LYS A 290 14.92 23.01 -15.02
C LYS A 290 14.75 23.71 -13.67
N ALA A 291 13.54 23.74 -13.11
CA ALA A 291 13.29 24.35 -11.81
C ALA A 291 14.15 23.75 -10.67
N ALA A 292 14.34 22.43 -10.66
CA ALA A 292 15.18 21.78 -9.64
C ALA A 292 16.66 22.12 -9.83
N VAL A 293 17.15 22.13 -11.07
CA VAL A 293 18.55 22.46 -11.40
C VAL A 293 18.88 23.91 -11.09
N GLU A 294 17.97 24.85 -11.39
CA GLU A 294 18.13 26.27 -11.10
C GLU A 294 18.27 26.52 -9.60
N ASP A 295 17.33 25.99 -8.79
CA ASP A 295 17.37 26.12 -7.34
C ASP A 295 18.62 25.44 -6.74
N PHE A 296 18.95 24.24 -7.24
CA PHE A 296 20.15 23.51 -6.83
C PHE A 296 21.43 24.32 -7.10
N ARG A 297 21.59 24.85 -8.32
CA ARG A 297 22.75 25.69 -8.69
C ARG A 297 22.80 26.96 -7.87
N SER A 298 21.68 27.65 -7.67
CA SER A 298 21.63 28.88 -6.87
C SER A 298 22.14 28.65 -5.45
N ILE A 299 21.69 27.58 -4.81
CA ILE A 299 22.10 27.24 -3.44
C ILE A 299 23.55 26.76 -3.44
N LEU A 300 23.95 25.86 -4.34
CA LEU A 300 25.31 25.31 -4.41
C LEU A 300 26.37 26.38 -4.67
N MET A 301 26.07 27.37 -5.51
CA MET A 301 26.97 28.51 -5.74
C MET A 301 27.10 29.41 -4.52
N THR A 302 26.06 29.48 -3.70
CA THR A 302 26.08 30.23 -2.44
C THR A 302 26.85 29.44 -1.38
N VAL A 303 26.40 28.23 -1.06
CA VAL A 303 26.81 27.51 0.16
C VAL A 303 27.77 26.34 -0.04
N GLY A 304 27.96 25.90 -1.29
CA GLY A 304 28.67 24.65 -1.61
C GLY A 304 30.19 24.79 -1.62
N SER A 305 30.88 23.72 -1.18
CA SER A 305 32.34 23.60 -1.24
C SER A 305 32.83 23.43 -2.69
N ILE A 306 34.15 23.56 -2.91
CA ILE A 306 34.75 23.30 -4.22
C ILE A 306 34.48 21.85 -4.68
N ARG A 307 34.62 20.86 -3.79
CA ARG A 307 34.39 19.44 -4.13
C ARG A 307 32.91 19.14 -4.36
N GLU A 308 32.00 19.78 -3.61
CA GLU A 308 30.56 19.66 -3.85
C GLU A 308 30.18 20.22 -5.24
N ARG A 309 30.81 21.34 -5.64
CA ARG A 309 30.63 21.92 -6.98
C ARG A 309 31.20 21.03 -8.08
N GLU A 310 32.35 20.41 -7.88
CA GLU A 310 32.91 19.46 -8.84
C GLU A 310 32.00 18.24 -9.02
N ARG A 311 31.62 17.56 -7.93
CA ARG A 311 30.69 16.42 -7.98
C ARG A 311 29.34 16.79 -8.60
N SER A 312 28.89 18.03 -8.44
CA SER A 312 27.64 18.49 -9.08
C SER A 312 27.71 18.53 -10.60
N LYS A 313 28.89 18.84 -11.18
CA LYS A 313 29.06 18.82 -12.64
C LYS A 313 28.95 17.40 -13.15
N ASP A 314 29.69 16.48 -12.53
CA ASP A 314 29.66 15.06 -12.87
C ASP A 314 28.27 14.43 -12.72
N LEU A 315 27.52 14.84 -11.69
CA LEU A 315 26.14 14.39 -11.50
C LEU A 315 25.23 14.91 -12.60
N LEU A 316 25.27 16.22 -12.89
CA LEU A 316 24.38 16.84 -13.88
C LEU A 316 24.63 16.33 -15.30
N GLU A 317 25.85 15.90 -15.64
CA GLU A 317 26.16 15.25 -16.92
C GLU A 317 25.48 13.88 -17.07
N LYS A 318 25.19 13.19 -15.96
CA LYS A 318 24.50 11.89 -15.96
C LYS A 318 22.98 12.01 -15.99
N LEU A 319 22.44 13.19 -15.68
CA LEU A 319 21.00 13.43 -15.58
C LEU A 319 20.44 13.99 -16.88
N THR A 320 19.29 13.48 -17.32
CA THR A 320 18.50 14.09 -18.38
C THR A 320 17.67 15.23 -17.78
N VAL A 321 18.02 16.48 -18.11
CA VAL A 321 17.28 17.66 -17.65
C VAL A 321 16.12 17.95 -18.60
N VAL A 322 14.88 17.88 -18.10
CA VAL A 322 13.66 18.16 -18.87
C VAL A 322 13.07 19.54 -18.57
N ASP A 323 12.20 20.03 -19.44
CA ASP A 323 11.37 21.21 -19.18
C ASP A 323 10.41 20.99 -18.01
N ASP A 324 10.02 22.09 -17.37
CA ASP A 324 9.02 22.08 -16.31
C ASP A 324 7.62 21.85 -16.93
N ASP A 325 7.13 20.60 -16.88
CA ASP A 325 5.81 20.20 -17.38
C ASP A 325 5.01 19.44 -16.30
N PRO A 326 4.45 20.15 -15.29
CA PRO A 326 3.75 19.50 -14.20
C PRO A 326 2.40 18.91 -14.61
N SER A 327 2.08 17.73 -14.08
CA SER A 327 0.80 17.08 -14.37
C SER A 327 -0.40 17.87 -13.85
N ALA A 328 -1.53 17.76 -14.57
CA ALA A 328 -2.75 18.49 -14.24
C ALA A 328 -3.28 18.18 -12.83
N ARG A 329 -3.13 16.94 -12.35
CA ARG A 329 -3.58 16.54 -11.01
C ARG A 329 -2.74 17.20 -9.91
N VAL A 330 -1.45 17.40 -10.15
CA VAL A 330 -0.53 18.00 -9.18
C VAL A 330 -0.68 19.52 -9.15
N LEU A 331 -0.95 20.14 -10.30
CA LEU A 331 -1.28 21.57 -10.40
C LEU A 331 -2.52 22.00 -9.59
N GLN A 332 -3.42 21.06 -9.29
CA GLN A 332 -4.62 21.31 -8.49
C GLN A 332 -4.36 21.30 -6.97
N LEU A 333 -3.14 20.95 -6.53
CA LEU A 333 -2.79 20.97 -5.11
C LEU A 333 -2.89 22.39 -4.55
N LYS A 334 -3.60 22.53 -3.43
CA LYS A 334 -3.68 23.77 -2.68
C LYS A 334 -2.35 24.03 -1.98
N THR A 335 -1.78 25.20 -2.26
CA THR A 335 -0.54 25.64 -1.64
C THR A 335 -0.70 25.84 -0.14
N SER A 336 0.34 25.50 0.62
CA SER A 336 0.41 25.70 2.07
C SER A 336 1.87 25.86 2.50
N SER A 337 2.14 26.05 3.79
CA SER A 337 3.52 26.07 4.31
C SER A 337 4.32 24.80 3.98
N LYS A 338 3.63 23.66 3.79
CA LYS A 338 4.22 22.35 3.44
C LYS A 338 4.10 22.00 1.95
N VAL A 339 3.31 22.76 1.19
CA VAL A 339 3.06 22.55 -0.24
C VAL A 339 3.39 23.84 -0.98
N LYS A 340 4.66 24.01 -1.34
CA LYS A 340 5.14 25.21 -2.04
C LYS A 340 4.99 25.04 -3.55
N LEU A 341 4.80 26.15 -4.28
CA LEU A 341 4.66 26.15 -5.74
C LEU A 341 5.83 25.44 -6.44
N ARG A 342 7.06 25.67 -5.98
CA ARG A 342 8.24 25.00 -6.53
C ARG A 342 8.17 23.48 -6.39
N SER A 343 7.73 22.99 -5.22
CA SER A 343 7.54 21.55 -5.00
C SER A 343 6.43 20.99 -5.90
N ILE A 344 5.35 21.75 -6.14
CA ILE A 344 4.30 21.38 -7.11
C ILE A 344 4.89 21.20 -8.51
N ILE A 345 5.77 22.12 -8.96
CA ILE A 345 6.41 22.02 -10.27
C ILE A 345 7.29 20.77 -10.35
N VAL A 346 8.25 20.61 -9.43
CA VAL A 346 9.22 19.50 -9.46
C VAL A 346 8.53 18.14 -9.38
N PHE A 347 7.63 17.97 -8.41
CA PHE A 347 6.89 16.71 -8.23
C PHE A 347 5.86 16.50 -9.34
N GLY A 348 5.27 17.58 -9.86
CA GLY A 348 4.33 17.50 -10.97
C GLY A 348 5.00 17.02 -12.26
N THR A 349 6.22 17.50 -12.53
CA THR A 349 6.98 17.12 -13.72
C THR A 349 7.39 15.65 -13.64
N SER A 350 7.87 15.19 -12.48
CA SER A 350 8.17 13.76 -12.28
C SER A 350 6.95 12.88 -12.48
N ASP A 351 5.79 13.33 -11.96
CA ASP A 351 4.53 12.63 -12.10
C ASP A 351 4.06 12.52 -13.56
N LYS A 352 4.14 13.63 -14.31
CA LYS A 352 3.80 13.66 -15.73
C LYS A 352 4.69 12.72 -16.54
N LEU A 353 5.99 12.68 -16.22
CA LEU A 353 6.98 11.83 -16.87
C LEU A 353 6.83 10.34 -16.52
N LYS A 354 6.01 10.03 -15.51
CA LYS A 354 5.91 8.70 -14.89
C LYS A 354 7.27 8.21 -14.36
N ALA A 355 8.01 9.11 -13.72
CA ALA A 355 9.30 8.82 -13.10
C ALA A 355 9.17 8.84 -11.58
N THR A 356 9.71 7.80 -10.91
CA THR A 356 9.65 7.71 -9.46
C THR A 356 10.54 8.78 -8.86
N ILE A 357 9.97 9.68 -8.07
CA ILE A 357 10.72 10.77 -7.47
C ILE A 357 11.57 10.27 -6.30
N ILE A 358 12.85 10.55 -6.34
CA ILE A 358 13.75 10.34 -5.22
C ILE A 358 13.74 11.63 -4.41
N THR A 359 13.48 11.53 -3.09
CA THR A 359 13.29 12.72 -2.26
C THR A 359 13.45 12.44 -0.77
N ALA A 360 13.89 13.44 -0.01
CA ALA A 360 13.80 13.50 1.44
C ALA A 360 12.59 14.33 1.95
N ASN A 361 11.80 14.92 1.05
CA ASN A 361 10.68 15.79 1.40
C ASN A 361 9.38 15.02 1.72
N VAL A 362 9.43 14.24 2.79
CA VAL A 362 8.29 13.44 3.29
C VAL A 362 7.09 14.32 3.68
N ALA A 363 7.36 15.55 4.11
CA ALA A 363 6.31 16.50 4.49
C ALA A 363 5.44 16.90 3.29
N PHE A 364 6.04 17.12 2.11
CA PHE A 364 5.31 17.39 0.88
C PHE A 364 4.49 16.16 0.45
N LEU A 365 5.11 14.99 0.39
CA LEU A 365 4.45 13.72 0.03
C LEU A 365 3.18 13.50 0.86
N ARG A 366 3.29 13.63 2.19
CA ARG A 366 2.15 13.47 3.11
C ARG A 366 1.08 14.54 2.89
N SER A 367 1.49 15.78 2.67
CA SER A 367 0.55 16.90 2.49
C SER A 367 -0.20 16.81 1.15
N ALA A 368 0.44 16.28 0.10
CA ALA A 368 -0.19 15.99 -1.18
C ALA A 368 -1.14 14.79 -1.09
N ALA A 369 -0.74 13.71 -0.41
CA ALA A 369 -1.59 12.54 -0.19
C ALA A 369 -2.90 12.91 0.54
N ASN A 370 -2.81 13.78 1.55
CA ASN A 370 -4.00 14.31 2.24
C ASN A 370 -4.95 15.10 1.33
N GLN A 371 -4.45 15.63 0.22
CA GLN A 371 -5.23 16.32 -0.81
C GLN A 371 -5.67 15.39 -1.95
N GLY A 372 -5.40 14.08 -1.85
CA GLY A 372 -5.79 13.07 -2.82
C GLY A 372 -4.76 12.81 -3.92
N VAL A 373 -3.53 13.30 -3.77
CA VAL A 373 -2.45 13.08 -4.74
C VAL A 373 -1.34 12.27 -4.10
N GLU A 374 -1.34 10.96 -4.36
CA GLU A 374 -0.23 10.08 -4.01
C GLU A 374 0.81 10.08 -5.14
N PHE A 375 2.10 10.05 -4.76
CA PHE A 375 3.24 10.01 -5.69
C PHE A 375 3.96 8.67 -5.58
N SER A 376 4.49 8.19 -6.70
CA SER A 376 5.54 7.17 -6.67
C SER A 376 6.82 7.84 -6.19
N ALA A 377 7.30 7.46 -5.00
CA ALA A 377 8.47 8.06 -4.40
C ALA A 377 9.40 7.03 -3.75
N PHE A 378 10.71 7.21 -3.93
CA PHE A 378 11.75 6.57 -3.15
C PHE A 378 12.26 7.58 -2.11
N VAL A 379 12.06 7.28 -0.84
CA VAL A 379 12.37 8.21 0.25
C VAL A 379 13.73 7.90 0.83
N HIS A 380 14.60 8.90 0.87
CA HIS A 380 15.89 8.82 1.55
C HIS A 380 15.97 9.80 2.73
N GLN A 381 16.93 9.58 3.64
CA GLN A 381 17.20 10.54 4.71
C GLN A 381 17.81 11.83 4.15
N SER A 382 17.45 12.97 4.73
CA SER A 382 17.95 14.28 4.29
C SER A 382 19.43 14.44 4.64
N ARG A 383 20.23 14.86 3.67
CA ARG A 383 21.61 15.31 3.82
C ARG A 383 21.78 16.60 3.04
N PHE A 384 22.52 17.55 3.60
CA PHE A 384 22.66 18.88 3.01
C PHE A 384 24.14 19.24 2.81
N LEU A 385 24.37 20.29 2.02
CA LEU A 385 25.70 20.82 1.74
C LEU A 385 26.38 21.30 3.01
N THR A 386 27.71 21.18 3.05
CA THR A 386 28.52 21.54 4.22
C THR A 386 29.52 22.67 3.97
N GLY A 387 29.63 23.18 2.74
CA GLY A 387 30.67 24.13 2.32
C GLY A 387 30.87 25.38 3.19
N ILE A 388 29.87 26.26 3.34
CA ILE A 388 30.05 27.53 4.08
C ILE A 388 30.38 27.34 5.56
N ARG A 389 29.79 26.35 6.21
CA ARG A 389 29.95 26.13 7.66
C ARG A 389 31.34 25.59 8.03
N GLN A 390 32.16 25.28 7.04
CA GLN A 390 33.55 24.91 7.23
C GLN A 390 34.50 26.12 7.15
N SER A 391 34.06 27.28 6.62
CA SER A 391 34.96 28.37 6.21
C SER A 391 34.72 29.74 6.88
N LEU A 392 33.68 29.95 7.68
CA LEU A 392 33.41 31.26 8.30
C LEU A 392 33.47 31.20 9.85
N PRO A 393 34.19 32.13 10.50
CA PRO A 393 34.00 32.41 11.92
C PRO A 393 32.55 32.87 12.21
N ASP A 394 32.00 32.47 13.36
CA ASP A 394 30.58 32.59 13.72
C ASP A 394 29.98 34.02 13.62
N GLU A 395 30.79 35.08 13.67
CA GLU A 395 30.33 36.48 13.64
C GLU A 395 29.84 36.97 12.26
N GLU A 396 30.37 36.45 11.16
CA GLU A 396 29.91 36.85 9.80
C GLU A 396 28.58 36.20 9.41
N TYR A 397 28.28 35.02 9.98
CA TYR A 397 27.06 34.26 9.71
C TYR A 397 25.81 34.90 10.34
N ALA A 398 25.95 35.52 11.54
CA ALA A 398 24.86 36.24 12.20
C ALA A 398 24.36 37.43 11.37
N ASN A 399 25.27 38.12 10.67
CA ASN A 399 24.94 39.29 9.83
C ASN A 399 24.24 38.90 8.51
N LEU A 400 24.44 37.68 8.01
CA LEU A 400 23.83 37.19 6.78
C LEU A 400 22.36 36.73 6.97
N ILE A 401 22.00 36.31 8.19
CA ILE A 401 20.62 35.87 8.53
C ILE A 401 19.72 37.06 8.90
N HIS A 402 20.28 38.15 9.43
CA HIS A 402 19.51 39.33 9.85
C HIS A 402 19.35 40.41 8.76
N SER A 403 19.84 40.19 7.55
CA SER A 403 19.74 41.13 6.42
C SER A 403 18.76 40.70 5.30
N LYS A 404 17.80 39.81 5.58
CA LYS A 404 16.68 39.49 4.68
C LYS A 404 15.32 39.60 5.35
#